data_AF-A0A0A9WSD3-F1
#
_entry.id   AF-A0A0A9WSD3-F1
#
_cell.length_a   1.000
_cell.length_b   1.000
_cell.length_c   1.000
_cell.angle_alpha   90.00
_cell.angle_beta   90.00
_cell.angle_gamma   90.00
#
_symmetry.space_group_name_H-M   'P 1'
#
loop_
_entity.id
_entity.type
_entity.pdbx_description
1 polymer ?
#
loop_
_entity_poly.entity_id
_entity_poly.type
_entity_poly.pdbx_seq_one_letter_code
_entity_poly.pdbx_strand_id
1 'polypeptide(L)'
;MIETFGVEWALLDNDKPKQFLLLLIHLCSVEVRMQLEEKSVDAVMKNADLVLSCFTTLELAVTYIGTDVLELDQKEKQQLYTALKGAFSAILTTLKKFLIKSVKADNKSVSIDEKHFTLAIIRVLAAWLAQETNAMRSTVIEVLPFILCVANDSFYAYRTWYVQNKSPKSDEAGNDENQKPTDILKALLPALCHFTVEEKAREIMLQAKEEDVLVECFSFHWSIVNYKPPPPPKSERLKMTKRTEPELPPGMAEAMKDSRAALVSMCNIFMNIIVLEPKLVENSDPFYSLLKFILNNLTDLKRSEENLVLHANMAVLGLLLLKHQAKKVKKNDFSICRYIQCTIRFLWDAFNVDESNDAEVLVVSMEYKKYWMDLMELWFLGMQTISVVLTHIPWISEFIMETGWAQGMVETLRKVRVGTLPPNTRHAYEDFLLHLAKTNSDVVPVLKKLDILTVCRNHLFMELGKFLFGD
;
A
#
# COMPACT_ATOMS: atom_id res chain seq x y z
N MET A 1 8.81 25.30 13.76
CA MET A 1 10.15 25.09 13.18
C MET A 1 10.23 23.76 12.46
N ILE A 2 10.17 22.61 13.14
CA ILE A 2 10.21 21.29 12.46
C ILE A 2 9.04 21.11 11.49
N GLU A 3 7.83 21.52 11.85
CA GLU A 3 6.66 21.48 10.95
C GLU A 3 6.87 22.31 9.67
N THR A 4 7.59 23.43 9.76
CA THR A 4 7.80 24.37 8.65
C THR A 4 9.02 24.05 7.80
N PHE A 5 10.11 23.61 8.44
CA PHE A 5 11.43 23.43 7.81
C PHE A 5 11.86 21.97 7.67
N GLY A 6 11.02 21.02 8.10
CA GLY A 6 11.35 19.59 8.12
C GLY A 6 12.19 19.18 9.33
N VAL A 7 12.39 17.87 9.47
CA VAL A 7 13.24 17.29 10.53
C VAL A 7 14.71 17.59 10.27
N GLU A 8 15.08 17.74 9.00
CA GLU A 8 16.42 18.09 8.54
C GLU A 8 16.91 19.43 9.10
N TRP A 9 15.99 20.35 9.42
CA TRP A 9 16.34 21.58 10.14
C TRP A 9 17.04 21.31 11.47
N ALA A 10 16.65 20.24 12.17
CA ALA A 10 17.27 19.84 13.42
C ALA A 10 18.64 19.15 13.23
N LEU A 11 19.08 18.95 11.98
CA LEU A 11 20.33 18.29 11.59
C LEU A 11 21.38 19.23 11.00
N LEU A 12 21.16 20.55 11.06
CA LEU A 12 22.02 21.55 10.41
C LEU A 12 23.39 21.79 11.10
N ASP A 13 23.63 21.19 12.26
CA ASP A 13 24.92 21.28 12.95
C ASP A 13 25.98 20.44 12.20
N ASN A 14 27.01 21.09 11.68
CA ASN A 14 28.05 20.42 10.90
C ASN A 14 28.93 19.46 11.74
N ASP A 15 29.13 19.77 13.02
CA ASP A 15 30.02 19.01 13.90
C ASP A 15 29.26 17.88 14.60
N LYS A 16 27.99 18.11 14.96
CA LYS A 16 27.15 17.16 15.70
C LYS A 16 25.70 17.16 15.18
N PRO A 17 25.47 16.73 13.93
CA PRO A 17 24.18 16.88 13.25
C PRO A 17 23.03 16.24 14.02
N LYS A 18 23.25 15.12 14.69
CA LYS A 18 22.18 14.33 15.34
C LYS A 18 21.84 14.82 16.75
N GLN A 19 22.74 15.56 17.40
CA GLN A 19 22.63 15.83 18.84
C GLN A 19 21.39 16.65 19.20
N PHE A 20 21.09 17.68 18.39
CA PHE A 20 19.95 18.56 18.65
C PHE A 20 18.61 17.83 18.45
N LEU A 21 18.48 17.06 17.36
CA LEU A 21 17.29 16.23 17.12
C LEU A 21 17.05 15.23 18.26
N LEU A 22 18.09 14.49 18.68
CA LEU A 22 17.97 13.51 19.76
C LEU A 22 17.57 14.18 21.09
N LEU A 23 18.19 15.32 21.43
CA LEU A 23 17.82 16.09 22.62
C LEU A 23 16.36 16.55 22.58
N LEU A 24 15.90 17.04 21.42
CA LEU A 24 14.52 17.49 21.26
C LEU A 24 13.53 16.35 21.44
N ILE A 25 13.78 15.18 20.85
CA ILE A 25 12.93 14.00 21.03
C ILE A 25 12.88 13.60 22.51
N HIS A 26 14.01 13.63 23.21
CA HIS A 26 14.07 13.35 24.65
C HIS A 26 13.24 14.35 25.46
N LEU A 27 13.38 15.65 25.20
CA LEU A 27 12.63 16.69 25.90
C LEU A 27 11.12 16.56 25.66
N CYS A 28 10.69 16.37 24.40
CA CYS A 28 9.28 16.13 24.07
C CYS A 28 8.76 14.86 24.75
N SER A 29 9.56 13.78 24.79
CA SER A 29 9.19 12.54 25.46
C SER A 29 8.98 12.73 26.96
N VAL A 30 9.88 13.48 27.62
CA VAL A 30 9.75 13.82 29.05
C VAL A 30 8.52 14.69 29.29
N GLU A 31 8.33 15.74 28.48
CA GLU A 31 7.19 16.65 28.63
C GLU A 31 5.85 15.91 28.46
N VAL A 32 5.72 15.06 27.43
CA VAL A 32 4.53 14.22 27.23
C VAL A 32 4.25 13.37 28.46
N ARG A 33 5.27 12.70 29.02
CA ARG A 33 5.08 11.90 30.24
C ARG A 33 4.65 12.75 31.42
N MET A 34 5.31 13.89 31.64
CA MET A 34 4.95 14.83 32.71
C MET A 34 3.54 15.40 32.56
N GLN A 35 3.00 15.51 31.34
CA GLN A 35 1.66 16.00 31.10
C GLN A 35 0.58 14.92 31.12
N LEU A 36 0.92 13.65 30.89
CA LEU A 36 -0.06 12.57 30.72
C LEU A 36 -0.09 11.55 31.86
N GLU A 37 1.07 11.20 32.44
CA GLU A 37 1.17 10.20 33.50
C GLU A 37 0.39 10.66 34.74
N GLU A 38 -0.42 9.74 35.30
CA GLU A 38 -1.20 9.95 36.53
C GLU A 38 -2.20 11.13 36.53
N LYS A 39 -2.39 11.84 35.40
CA LYS A 39 -3.37 12.94 35.29
C LYS A 39 -4.75 12.47 34.86
N SER A 40 -5.80 13.19 35.31
CA SER A 40 -7.16 13.02 34.78
C SER A 40 -7.30 13.64 33.39
N VAL A 41 -8.32 13.25 32.63
CA VAL A 41 -8.60 13.82 31.30
C VAL A 41 -8.70 15.34 31.36
N ASP A 42 -9.47 15.87 32.32
CA ASP A 42 -9.66 17.32 32.45
C ASP A 42 -8.36 18.07 32.82
N ALA A 43 -7.43 17.41 33.53
CA ALA A 43 -6.13 17.99 33.84
C ALA A 43 -5.18 17.98 32.64
N VAL A 44 -5.24 16.93 31.81
CA VAL A 44 -4.48 16.86 30.53
C VAL A 44 -4.94 17.98 29.60
N MET A 45 -6.25 18.19 29.48
CA MET A 45 -6.82 19.18 28.55
C MET A 45 -6.39 20.62 28.87
N LYS A 46 -6.00 20.95 30.11
CA LYS A 46 -5.49 22.29 30.46
C LYS A 46 -4.17 22.64 29.75
N ASN A 47 -3.38 21.64 29.40
CA ASN A 47 -2.09 21.80 28.74
C ASN A 47 -2.10 21.18 27.33
N ALA A 48 -3.28 21.06 26.70
CA ALA A 48 -3.46 20.39 25.42
C ALA A 48 -2.52 20.95 24.35
N ASP A 49 -2.43 22.28 24.20
CA ASP A 49 -1.61 22.92 23.15
C ASP A 49 -0.12 22.54 23.23
N LEU A 50 0.42 22.48 24.44
CA LEU A 50 1.81 22.06 24.67
C LEU A 50 2.00 20.59 24.30
N VAL A 51 1.06 19.73 24.70
CA VAL A 51 1.10 18.30 24.40
C VAL A 51 0.97 18.05 22.89
N LEU A 52 0.08 18.76 22.20
CA LEU A 52 -0.10 18.68 20.75
C LEU A 52 1.17 19.10 20.00
N SER A 53 1.87 20.14 20.48
CA SER A 53 3.17 20.54 19.93
C SER A 53 4.23 19.45 20.09
N CYS A 54 4.24 18.76 21.23
CA CYS A 54 5.12 17.62 21.45
C CYS A 54 4.73 16.42 20.57
N PHE A 55 3.43 16.14 20.41
CA PHE A 55 2.94 15.08 19.52
C PHE A 55 3.39 15.28 18.09
N THR A 56 3.23 16.49 17.55
CA THR A 56 3.67 16.83 16.18
C THR A 56 5.18 16.61 16.02
N THR A 57 5.97 17.02 17.01
CA THR A 57 7.44 16.82 16.99
C THR A 57 7.81 15.34 17.02
N LEU A 58 7.15 14.56 17.89
CA LEU A 58 7.38 13.12 18.00
C LEU A 58 6.92 12.35 16.75
N GLU A 59 5.78 12.71 16.18
CA GLU A 59 5.26 12.13 14.93
C GLU A 59 6.30 12.30 13.80
N LEU A 60 6.69 13.54 13.53
CA LEU A 60 7.63 13.85 12.44
C LEU A 60 9.00 13.17 12.68
N ALA A 61 9.49 13.18 13.91
CA ALA A 61 10.76 12.53 14.26
C ALA A 61 10.70 11.01 14.08
N VAL A 62 9.66 10.34 14.57
CA VAL A 62 9.49 8.88 14.44
C VAL A 62 9.36 8.46 12.98
N THR A 63 8.57 9.19 12.19
CA THR A 63 8.46 8.96 10.75
C THR A 63 9.80 9.12 10.05
N TYR A 64 10.57 10.16 10.38
CA TYR A 64 11.89 10.39 9.80
C TYR A 64 12.90 9.29 10.17
N ILE A 65 12.92 8.85 11.44
CA ILE A 65 13.78 7.75 11.89
C ILE A 65 13.46 6.46 11.12
N GLY A 66 12.18 6.21 10.82
CA GLY A 66 11.74 5.06 10.03
C GLY A 66 12.23 5.03 8.57
N THR A 67 12.80 6.13 8.06
CA THR A 67 13.40 6.16 6.70
C THR A 67 14.82 5.56 6.64
N ASP A 68 15.41 5.20 7.79
CA ASP A 68 16.77 4.65 7.93
C ASP A 68 17.89 5.53 7.33
N VAL A 69 17.61 6.82 7.10
CA VAL A 69 18.61 7.81 6.67
C VAL A 69 19.49 8.27 7.84
N LEU A 70 18.97 8.18 9.07
CA LEU A 70 19.65 8.61 10.28
C LEU A 70 20.48 7.45 10.88
N GLU A 71 21.78 7.47 10.64
CA GLU A 71 22.69 6.49 11.27
C GLU A 71 22.76 6.71 12.78
N LEU A 72 22.33 5.77 13.60
CA LEU A 72 22.42 5.85 15.06
C LEU A 72 23.29 4.73 15.61
N ASP A 73 24.13 5.04 16.59
CA ASP A 73 24.87 4.01 17.32
C ASP A 73 23.95 3.20 18.25
N GLN A 74 24.45 2.08 18.77
CA GLN A 74 23.63 1.18 19.59
C GLN A 74 23.14 1.83 20.89
N LYS A 75 23.93 2.73 21.48
CA LYS A 75 23.59 3.44 22.72
C LYS A 75 22.52 4.50 22.46
N GLU A 76 22.66 5.26 21.37
CA GLU A 76 21.69 6.24 20.89
C GLU A 76 20.35 5.56 20.59
N LYS A 77 20.36 4.45 19.84
CA LYS A 77 19.16 3.64 19.55
C LYS A 77 18.46 3.21 20.84
N GLN A 78 19.22 2.69 21.80
CA GLN A 78 18.67 2.23 23.08
C GLN A 78 18.07 3.39 23.90
N GLN A 79 18.76 4.53 23.98
CA GLN A 79 18.28 5.70 24.72
C GLN A 79 17.00 6.27 24.11
N LEU A 80 17.01 6.44 22.78
CA LEU A 80 15.87 6.92 22.01
C LEU A 80 14.66 6.01 22.18
N TYR A 81 14.85 4.69 22.02
CA TYR A 81 13.81 3.70 22.22
C TYR A 81 13.21 3.77 23.63
N THR A 82 14.05 3.84 24.67
CA THR A 82 13.57 3.94 26.06
C THR A 82 12.74 5.20 26.30
N ALA A 83 13.15 6.35 25.77
CA ALA A 83 12.41 7.60 25.92
C ALA A 83 11.07 7.56 25.20
N LEU A 84 11.06 7.15 23.92
CA LEU A 84 9.86 7.06 23.10
C LEU A 84 8.88 6.03 23.68
N LYS A 85 9.35 4.84 24.09
CA LYS A 85 8.51 3.82 24.72
C LYS A 85 7.81 4.34 25.97
N GLY A 86 8.50 5.13 26.81
CA GLY A 86 7.90 5.78 27.97
C GLY A 86 6.79 6.76 27.58
N ALA A 87 7.07 7.64 26.61
CA ALA A 87 6.09 8.63 26.12
C ALA A 87 4.86 7.96 25.50
N PHE A 88 5.05 7.00 24.60
CA PHE A 88 3.95 6.29 23.94
C PHE A 88 3.14 5.42 24.90
N SER A 89 3.75 4.90 25.98
CA SER A 89 3.01 4.26 27.07
C SER A 89 2.07 5.22 27.79
N ALA A 90 2.52 6.44 28.06
CA ALA A 90 1.67 7.48 28.66
C ALA A 90 0.55 7.92 27.70
N ILE A 91 0.86 8.06 26.40
CA ILE A 91 -0.12 8.38 25.36
C ILE A 91 -1.20 7.29 25.27
N LEU A 92 -0.81 6.01 25.19
CA LEU A 92 -1.74 4.89 25.08
C LEU A 92 -2.61 4.72 26.33
N THR A 93 -2.03 4.89 27.52
CA THR A 93 -2.77 4.90 28.78
C THR A 93 -3.78 6.05 28.82
N THR A 94 -3.42 7.21 28.26
CA THR A 94 -4.32 8.35 28.15
C THR A 94 -5.47 8.06 27.19
N LEU A 95 -5.19 7.48 26.01
CA LEU A 95 -6.23 7.07 25.06
C LEU A 95 -7.26 6.13 25.71
N LYS A 96 -6.79 5.18 26.51
CA LYS A 96 -7.67 4.29 27.29
C LYS A 96 -8.56 5.05 28.27
N LYS A 97 -8.08 6.12 28.91
CA LYS A 97 -8.91 6.99 29.77
C LYS A 97 -9.99 7.71 28.96
N PHE A 98 -9.65 8.20 27.76
CA PHE A 98 -10.63 8.82 26.84
C PHE A 98 -11.70 7.81 26.39
N LEU A 99 -11.29 6.58 26.04
CA LEU A 99 -12.22 5.47 25.75
C LEU A 99 -13.17 5.20 26.93
N ILE A 100 -12.65 5.08 28.15
CA ILE A 100 -13.50 4.83 29.34
C ILE A 100 -14.47 6.01 29.57
N LYS A 101 -14.03 7.24 29.34
CA LYS A 101 -14.89 8.44 29.45
C LYS A 101 -15.98 8.44 28.37
N SER A 102 -15.65 8.11 27.12
CA SER A 102 -16.63 8.08 26.02
C SER A 102 -17.70 7.01 26.22
N VAL A 103 -17.31 5.80 26.64
CA VAL A 103 -18.25 4.69 26.94
C VAL A 103 -19.20 5.06 28.09
N LYS A 104 -18.72 5.76 29.12
CA LYS A 104 -19.56 6.21 30.25
C LYS A 104 -20.50 7.37 29.91
N ALA A 105 -20.16 8.16 28.89
CA ALA A 105 -20.86 9.40 28.52
C ALA A 105 -22.05 9.21 27.57
N ASP A 106 -22.36 7.98 27.16
CA ASP A 106 -23.47 7.63 26.26
C ASP A 106 -23.53 8.53 24.99
N ASN A 107 -22.34 8.87 24.46
CA ASN A 107 -22.11 9.73 23.29
C ASN A 107 -22.67 11.17 23.32
N LYS A 108 -23.12 11.69 24.48
CA LYS A 108 -23.74 13.03 24.57
C LYS A 108 -22.90 14.15 25.18
N SER A 109 -21.69 13.89 25.69
CA SER A 109 -20.93 14.90 26.45
C SER A 109 -19.42 15.05 26.15
N VAL A 110 -18.91 14.56 25.02
CA VAL A 110 -17.49 14.79 24.63
C VAL A 110 -17.37 16.14 23.92
N SER A 111 -16.53 17.04 24.45
CA SER A 111 -16.32 18.37 23.86
C SER A 111 -15.60 18.28 22.50
N ILE A 112 -15.71 19.33 21.68
CA ILE A 112 -15.01 19.38 20.38
C ILE A 112 -13.48 19.31 20.59
N ASP A 113 -12.96 20.00 21.61
CA ASP A 113 -11.54 20.00 21.94
C ASP A 113 -11.04 18.59 22.33
N GLU A 114 -11.84 17.85 23.10
CA GLU A 114 -11.52 16.46 23.46
C GLU A 114 -11.50 15.54 22.23
N LYS A 115 -12.38 15.78 21.26
CA LYS A 115 -12.37 15.04 19.98
C LYS A 115 -11.10 15.34 19.19
N HIS A 116 -10.74 16.61 19.01
CA HIS A 116 -9.50 17.00 18.32
C HIS A 116 -8.26 16.43 19.01
N PHE A 117 -8.23 16.46 20.34
CA PHE A 117 -7.14 15.88 21.11
C PHE A 117 -7.06 14.35 20.94
N THR A 118 -8.21 13.67 20.91
CA THR A 118 -8.28 12.22 20.63
C THR A 118 -7.74 11.88 19.24
N LEU A 119 -8.09 12.66 18.22
CA LEU A 119 -7.56 12.49 16.86
C LEU A 119 -6.03 12.64 16.85
N ALA A 120 -5.50 13.65 17.55
CA ALA A 120 -4.06 13.87 17.64
C ALA A 120 -3.32 12.74 18.39
N ILE A 121 -3.91 12.19 19.46
CA ILE A 121 -3.39 11.00 20.15
C ILE A 121 -3.27 9.82 19.18
N ILE A 122 -4.34 9.53 18.42
CA ILE A 122 -4.34 8.39 17.50
C ILE A 122 -3.33 8.62 16.36
N ARG A 123 -3.23 9.86 15.86
CA ARG A 123 -2.27 10.23 14.81
C ARG A 123 -0.83 9.98 15.22
N VAL A 124 -0.40 10.47 16.38
CA VAL A 124 0.97 10.26 16.86
C VAL A 124 1.22 8.78 17.18
N LEU A 125 0.22 8.07 17.72
CA LEU A 125 0.29 6.63 17.94
C LEU A 125 0.46 5.86 16.64
N ALA A 126 -0.22 6.26 15.57
CA ALA A 126 -0.12 5.60 14.26
C ALA A 126 1.32 5.64 13.73
N ALA A 127 2.02 6.78 13.88
CA ALA A 127 3.43 6.89 13.50
C ALA A 127 4.34 5.93 14.28
N TRP A 128 4.10 5.76 15.59
CA TRP A 128 4.85 4.81 16.42
C TRP A 128 4.53 3.36 16.10
N LEU A 129 3.25 3.02 15.98
CA LEU A 129 2.78 1.66 15.71
C LEU A 129 3.16 1.18 14.31
N ALA A 130 3.44 2.09 13.38
CA ALA A 130 4.03 1.77 12.09
C ALA A 130 5.49 1.31 12.18
N GLN A 131 6.21 1.61 13.27
CA GLN A 131 7.63 1.29 13.45
C GLN A 131 7.86 0.22 14.53
N GLU A 132 7.05 0.21 15.57
CA GLU A 132 7.17 -0.70 16.71
C GLU A 132 5.80 -1.28 17.09
N THR A 133 5.57 -2.50 16.64
CA THR A 133 4.29 -3.21 16.75
C THR A 133 4.23 -4.15 17.95
N ASN A 134 5.36 -4.44 18.59
CA ASN A 134 5.44 -5.38 19.70
C ASN A 134 5.33 -4.68 21.06
N ALA A 135 5.74 -3.41 21.15
CA ALA A 135 5.61 -2.66 22.38
C ALA A 135 4.13 -2.48 22.77
N MET A 136 3.80 -2.80 24.03
CA MET A 136 2.48 -2.53 24.62
C MET A 136 1.30 -3.23 23.91
N ARG A 137 1.58 -4.33 23.20
CA ARG A 137 0.61 -5.09 22.41
C ARG A 137 -0.71 -5.34 23.13
N SER A 138 -0.68 -5.77 24.39
CA SER A 138 -1.92 -6.03 25.16
C SER A 138 -2.82 -4.81 25.30
N THR A 139 -2.24 -3.64 25.58
CA THR A 139 -3.00 -2.40 25.71
C THR A 139 -3.45 -1.87 24.36
N VAL A 140 -2.64 -2.02 23.31
CA VAL A 140 -3.02 -1.66 21.93
C VAL A 140 -4.24 -2.47 21.49
N ILE A 141 -4.22 -3.79 21.68
CA ILE A 141 -5.33 -4.70 21.38
C ILE A 141 -6.61 -4.29 22.12
N GLU A 142 -6.50 -3.86 23.38
CA GLU A 142 -7.65 -3.43 24.19
C GLU A 142 -8.31 -2.15 23.63
N VAL A 143 -7.52 -1.20 23.13
CA VAL A 143 -8.05 0.08 22.60
C VAL A 143 -8.28 0.08 21.09
N LEU A 144 -7.83 -0.96 20.38
CA LEU A 144 -7.91 -1.05 18.92
C LEU A 144 -9.34 -0.85 18.37
N PRO A 145 -10.42 -1.44 18.93
CA PRO A 145 -11.77 -1.19 18.45
C PRO A 145 -12.16 0.30 18.48
N PHE A 146 -11.69 1.02 19.52
CA PHE A 146 -11.93 2.46 19.65
C PHE A 146 -11.11 3.26 18.63
N ILE A 147 -9.85 2.87 18.40
CA ILE A 147 -9.00 3.48 17.37
C ILE A 147 -9.68 3.37 16.00
N LEU A 148 -10.15 2.18 15.63
CA LEU A 148 -10.82 1.94 14.35
C LEU A 148 -12.09 2.79 14.23
N CYS A 149 -12.93 2.82 15.26
CA CYS A 149 -14.15 3.64 15.27
C CYS A 149 -13.85 5.13 15.00
N VAL A 150 -12.89 5.71 15.73
CA VAL A 150 -12.53 7.13 15.55
C VAL A 150 -11.86 7.39 14.21
N ALA A 151 -11.00 6.48 13.74
CA ALA A 151 -10.35 6.58 12.43
C ALA A 151 -11.39 6.55 11.30
N ASN A 152 -12.36 5.64 11.37
CA ASN A 152 -13.42 5.50 10.36
C ASN A 152 -14.32 6.74 10.33
N ASP A 153 -14.74 7.25 11.49
CA ASP A 153 -15.50 8.50 11.57
C ASP A 153 -14.74 9.68 10.95
N SER A 154 -13.42 9.76 11.20
CA SER A 154 -12.57 10.80 10.64
C SER A 154 -12.46 10.71 9.11
N PHE A 155 -12.38 9.51 8.56
CA PHE A 155 -12.37 9.26 7.12
C PHE A 155 -13.70 9.70 6.48
N TYR A 156 -14.84 9.33 7.05
CA TYR A 156 -16.14 9.73 6.51
C TYR A 156 -16.35 11.25 6.58
N ALA A 157 -15.89 11.91 7.64
CA ALA A 157 -15.91 13.36 7.75
C ALA A 157 -15.04 14.01 6.66
N TYR A 158 -13.81 13.52 6.49
CA TYR A 158 -12.89 14.01 5.46
C TYR A 158 -13.44 13.82 4.04
N ARG A 159 -13.93 12.62 3.72
CA ARG A 159 -14.52 12.29 2.42
C ARG A 159 -15.71 13.20 2.11
N THR A 160 -16.58 13.44 3.08
CA THR A 160 -17.75 14.31 2.92
C THR A 160 -17.33 15.74 2.61
N TRP A 161 -16.39 16.29 3.38
CA TRP A 161 -15.80 17.61 3.13
C TRP A 161 -15.17 17.68 1.73
N TYR A 162 -14.34 16.70 1.36
CA TYR A 162 -13.66 16.69 0.06
C TYR A 162 -14.64 16.71 -1.12
N VAL A 163 -15.74 15.95 -1.05
CA VAL A 163 -16.75 15.92 -2.11
C VAL A 163 -17.49 17.25 -2.22
N GLN A 164 -17.75 17.92 -1.09
CA GLN A 164 -18.43 19.23 -1.06
C GLN A 164 -17.54 20.35 -1.64
N ASN A 165 -16.26 20.36 -1.27
CA ASN A 165 -15.30 21.40 -1.68
C ASN A 165 -14.70 21.18 -3.08
N LYS A 166 -14.91 20.01 -3.72
CA LYS A 166 -14.49 19.73 -5.11
C LYS A 166 -15.48 20.27 -6.16
N SER A 167 -16.65 20.76 -5.75
CA SER A 167 -17.69 21.25 -6.67
C SER A 167 -17.36 22.66 -7.19
N PRO A 168 -17.43 22.95 -8.50
CA PRO A 168 -17.13 24.27 -9.08
C PRO A 168 -18.08 25.40 -8.64
N LYS A 169 -19.09 25.10 -7.81
CA LYS A 169 -19.96 26.10 -7.17
C LYS A 169 -19.43 26.60 -5.82
N SER A 170 -18.34 26.02 -5.32
CA SER A 170 -17.76 26.37 -4.01
C SER A 170 -16.73 27.50 -4.08
N ASP A 171 -16.31 27.92 -5.28
CA ASP A 171 -15.34 29.02 -5.46
C ASP A 171 -15.87 30.40 -5.00
N GLU A 172 -17.17 30.54 -4.73
CA GLU A 172 -17.77 31.78 -4.20
C GLU A 172 -17.82 31.84 -2.66
N ALA A 173 -17.62 30.71 -1.96
CA ALA A 173 -17.56 30.66 -0.51
C ALA A 173 -16.12 30.35 -0.10
N GLY A 174 -15.38 31.35 0.38
CA GLY A 174 -13.98 31.22 0.76
C GLY A 174 -13.70 29.90 1.48
N ASN A 175 -12.91 29.04 0.84
CA ASN A 175 -12.47 27.77 1.42
C ASN A 175 -11.57 28.09 2.62
N ASP A 176 -12.13 28.02 3.83
CA ASP A 176 -11.34 28.12 5.05
C ASP A 176 -10.60 26.79 5.27
N GLU A 177 -9.37 26.70 4.77
CA GLU A 177 -8.49 25.53 4.95
C GLU A 177 -8.35 25.13 6.43
N ASN A 178 -8.57 26.07 7.36
CA ASN A 178 -8.56 25.84 8.80
C ASN A 178 -9.68 24.90 9.29
N GLN A 179 -10.69 24.59 8.47
CA GLN A 179 -11.81 23.70 8.83
C GLN A 179 -11.73 22.31 8.18
N LYS A 180 -10.64 22.00 7.47
CA LYS A 180 -10.45 20.70 6.83
C LYS A 180 -10.36 19.58 7.88
N PRO A 181 -11.28 18.58 7.88
CA PRO A 181 -11.18 17.45 8.78
C PRO A 181 -9.88 16.66 8.54
N THR A 182 -9.30 16.12 9.61
CA THR A 182 -8.12 15.24 9.48
C THR A 182 -8.57 13.82 9.18
N ASP A 183 -8.01 13.21 8.13
CA ASP A 183 -8.18 11.79 7.83
C ASP A 183 -7.17 10.95 8.63
N ILE A 184 -7.61 10.47 9.80
CA ILE A 184 -6.78 9.65 10.69
C ILE A 184 -6.65 8.22 10.18
N LEU A 185 -7.66 7.71 9.46
CA LEU A 185 -7.57 6.38 8.85
C LEU A 185 -6.38 6.30 7.91
N LYS A 186 -6.17 7.33 7.06
CA LYS A 186 -4.99 7.40 6.19
C LYS A 186 -3.67 7.31 6.96
N ALA A 187 -3.55 8.03 8.09
CA ALA A 187 -2.36 7.98 8.94
C ALA A 187 -2.16 6.61 9.61
N LEU A 188 -3.25 5.88 9.88
CA LEU A 188 -3.25 4.58 10.53
C LEU A 188 -2.90 3.42 9.58
N LEU A 189 -3.04 3.59 8.27
CA LEU A 189 -2.84 2.52 7.27
C LEU A 189 -1.51 1.75 7.43
N PRO A 190 -0.34 2.39 7.65
CA PRO A 190 0.90 1.64 7.86
C PRO A 190 0.85 0.73 9.09
N ALA A 191 0.25 1.18 10.19
CA ALA A 191 0.06 0.37 11.40
C ALA A 191 -0.94 -0.78 11.16
N LEU A 192 -2.03 -0.53 10.43
CA LEU A 192 -3.00 -1.59 10.05
C LEU A 192 -2.34 -2.70 9.22
N CYS A 193 -1.36 -2.36 8.37
CA CYS A 193 -0.60 -3.34 7.62
C CYS A 193 0.11 -4.35 8.55
N HIS A 194 0.61 -3.91 9.70
CA HIS A 194 1.19 -4.82 10.69
C HIS A 194 0.13 -5.57 11.50
N PHE A 195 -0.96 -4.89 11.88
CA PHE A 195 -2.05 -5.51 12.64
C PHE A 195 -2.74 -6.64 11.87
N THR A 196 -2.84 -6.56 10.55
CA THR A 196 -3.36 -7.68 9.76
C THR A 196 -2.52 -8.94 9.84
N VAL A 197 -1.21 -8.84 10.11
CA VAL A 197 -0.36 -10.03 10.28
C VAL A 197 -0.53 -10.64 11.67
N GLU A 198 -0.86 -9.84 12.68
CA GLU A 198 -1.12 -10.31 14.04
C GLU A 198 -2.55 -10.89 14.19
N GLU A 199 -2.65 -12.15 14.63
CA GLU A 199 -3.91 -12.88 14.74
C GLU A 199 -5.01 -12.12 15.52
N LYS A 200 -4.74 -11.69 16.75
CA LYS A 200 -5.74 -10.99 17.59
C LYS A 200 -6.15 -9.63 17.02
N ALA A 201 -5.20 -8.89 16.46
CA ALA A 201 -5.50 -7.57 15.90
C ALA A 201 -6.32 -7.72 14.62
N ARG A 202 -5.98 -8.69 13.76
CA ARG A 202 -6.76 -9.04 12.57
C ARG A 202 -8.18 -9.49 12.92
N GLU A 203 -8.35 -10.32 13.95
CA GLU A 203 -9.67 -10.73 14.44
C GLU A 203 -10.52 -9.51 14.84
N ILE A 204 -9.95 -8.55 15.56
CA ILE A 204 -10.65 -7.31 15.94
C ILE A 204 -11.05 -6.48 14.71
N MET A 205 -10.14 -6.33 13.73
CA MET A 205 -10.43 -5.61 12.49
C MET A 205 -11.62 -6.24 11.75
N LEU A 206 -11.63 -7.57 11.61
CA LEU A 206 -12.72 -8.30 10.94
C LEU A 206 -14.03 -8.25 11.73
N GLN A 207 -13.97 -8.31 13.07
CA GLN A 207 -15.15 -8.12 13.91
C GLN A 207 -15.74 -6.71 13.79
N ALA A 208 -14.88 -5.71 13.61
CA ALA A 208 -15.26 -4.32 13.36
C ALA A 208 -15.71 -4.06 11.90
N LYS A 209 -15.65 -5.07 11.02
CA LYS A 209 -15.89 -4.95 9.56
C LYS A 209 -15.02 -3.89 8.90
N GLU A 210 -13.77 -3.81 9.33
CA GLU A 210 -12.83 -2.82 8.81
C GLU A 210 -12.60 -2.98 7.30
N GLU A 211 -12.74 -4.19 6.76
CA GLU A 211 -12.68 -4.46 5.33
C GLU A 211 -13.73 -3.68 4.51
N ASP A 212 -14.92 -3.43 5.06
CA ASP A 212 -15.96 -2.65 4.39
C ASP A 212 -15.49 -1.19 4.23
N VAL A 213 -15.00 -0.60 5.32
CA VAL A 213 -14.52 0.79 5.35
C VAL A 213 -13.30 0.96 4.46
N LEU A 214 -12.37 0.00 4.48
CA LEU A 214 -11.18 0.03 3.64
C LEU A 214 -11.53 -0.07 2.15
N VAL A 215 -12.56 -0.83 1.74
CA VAL A 215 -13.01 -0.87 0.33
C VAL A 215 -13.58 0.48 -0.11
N GLU A 216 -14.32 1.16 0.76
CA GLU A 216 -14.81 2.51 0.50
C GLU A 216 -13.67 3.54 0.43
N CYS A 217 -12.71 3.44 1.36
CA CYS A 217 -11.51 4.27 1.39
C CYS A 217 -10.65 4.07 0.13
N PHE A 218 -10.49 2.82 -0.31
CA PHE A 218 -9.82 2.46 -1.55
C PHE A 218 -10.48 3.13 -2.76
N SER A 219 -11.81 3.02 -2.86
CA SER A 219 -12.57 3.65 -3.94
C SER A 219 -12.47 5.17 -3.93
N PHE A 220 -12.47 5.79 -2.75
CA PHE A 220 -12.31 7.22 -2.57
C PHE A 220 -10.93 7.71 -3.04
N HIS A 221 -9.84 7.12 -2.54
CA HIS A 221 -8.49 7.52 -2.94
C HIS A 221 -8.20 7.25 -4.41
N TRP A 222 -8.77 6.18 -4.97
CA TRP A 222 -8.71 5.94 -6.42
C TRP A 222 -9.29 7.09 -7.23
N SER A 223 -10.41 7.69 -6.79
CA SER A 223 -11.03 8.84 -7.47
C SER A 223 -10.17 10.11 -7.46
N ILE A 224 -9.17 10.16 -6.57
CA ILE A 224 -8.17 11.24 -6.49
C ILE A 224 -7.02 10.91 -7.44
N VAL A 225 -6.47 9.70 -7.38
CA VAL A 225 -5.35 9.26 -8.24
C VAL A 225 -5.74 9.25 -9.72
N ASN A 226 -6.92 8.73 -10.05
CA ASN A 226 -7.45 8.66 -11.41
C ASN A 226 -8.35 9.87 -11.73
N TYR A 227 -7.92 11.07 -11.32
CA TYR A 227 -8.66 12.29 -11.63
C TYR A 227 -8.70 12.52 -13.15
N LYS A 228 -9.93 12.64 -13.67
CA LYS A 228 -10.18 12.99 -15.08
C LYS A 228 -10.61 14.46 -15.12
N PRO A 229 -9.89 15.34 -15.85
CA PRO A 229 -10.24 16.75 -15.92
C PRO A 229 -11.62 16.93 -16.58
N PRO A 230 -12.40 17.96 -16.20
CA PRO A 230 -13.70 18.21 -16.77
C PRO A 230 -13.59 18.43 -18.29
N PRO A 231 -14.55 17.94 -19.09
CA PRO A 231 -14.50 18.12 -20.53
C PRO A 231 -14.59 19.62 -20.86
N PRO A 232 -13.77 20.11 -21.82
CA PRO A 232 -13.75 21.53 -22.12
C PRO A 232 -15.07 22.02 -22.71
N PRO A 233 -15.38 23.33 -22.56
CA PRO A 233 -16.55 23.96 -23.15
C PRO A 233 -16.64 23.69 -24.65
N LYS A 234 -17.86 23.52 -25.17
CA LYS A 234 -18.09 23.18 -26.60
C LYS A 234 -17.40 24.17 -27.56
N SER A 235 -17.27 25.44 -27.18
CA SER A 235 -16.60 26.51 -27.93
C SER A 235 -15.08 26.31 -28.08
N GLU A 236 -14.44 25.57 -27.18
CA GLU A 236 -12.99 25.37 -27.16
C GLU A 236 -12.54 24.01 -27.71
N ARG A 237 -13.48 23.06 -27.88
CA ARG A 237 -13.20 21.70 -28.38
C ARG A 237 -12.52 21.67 -29.75
N LEU A 238 -12.82 22.64 -30.62
CA LEU A 238 -12.25 22.75 -31.98
C LEU A 238 -10.85 23.38 -32.00
N LYS A 239 -10.39 24.01 -30.92
CA LYS A 239 -9.06 24.64 -30.81
C LYS A 239 -8.02 23.71 -30.18
N MET A 240 -8.40 22.46 -29.91
CA MET A 240 -7.70 21.56 -29.00
C MET A 240 -6.60 20.70 -29.68
N THR A 241 -6.47 20.74 -31.01
CA THR A 241 -5.49 19.94 -31.77
C THR A 241 -4.02 20.26 -31.47
N LYS A 242 -3.73 21.26 -30.62
CA LYS A 242 -2.37 21.71 -30.28
C LYS A 242 -2.12 22.05 -28.79
N ARG A 243 -3.02 21.72 -27.85
CA ARG A 243 -2.78 22.02 -26.43
C ARG A 243 -2.08 20.87 -25.71
N THR A 244 -0.98 21.22 -25.03
CA THR A 244 -0.27 20.49 -23.98
C THR A 244 -1.25 19.99 -22.91
N GLU A 245 -0.90 18.90 -22.20
CA GLU A 245 -1.73 18.30 -21.15
C GLU A 245 -2.30 19.39 -20.19
N PRO A 246 -3.58 19.31 -19.79
CA PRO A 246 -4.18 20.30 -18.88
C PRO A 246 -3.37 20.38 -17.58
N GLU A 247 -3.00 21.59 -17.16
CA GLU A 247 -2.34 21.79 -15.87
C GLU A 247 -3.26 21.31 -14.73
N LEU A 248 -2.68 20.56 -13.79
CA LEU A 248 -3.39 20.05 -12.63
C LEU A 248 -3.78 21.21 -11.70
N PRO A 249 -4.95 21.13 -11.02
CA PRO A 249 -5.30 22.11 -9.99
C PRO A 249 -4.23 22.18 -8.88
N PRO A 250 -4.04 23.35 -8.24
CA PRO A 250 -3.14 23.49 -7.10
C PRO A 250 -3.43 22.45 -6.00
N GLY A 251 -2.37 21.87 -5.42
CA GLY A 251 -2.49 20.83 -4.37
C GLY A 251 -2.94 19.45 -4.86
N MET A 252 -3.43 19.30 -6.11
CA MET A 252 -3.90 18.01 -6.63
C MET A 252 -2.76 17.00 -6.77
N ALA A 253 -1.56 17.44 -7.18
CA ALA A 253 -0.40 16.57 -7.33
C ALA A 253 0.02 15.93 -5.99
N GLU A 254 0.01 16.71 -4.91
CA GLU A 254 0.29 16.23 -3.56
C GLU A 254 -0.82 15.29 -3.07
N ALA A 255 -2.08 15.65 -3.28
CA ALA A 255 -3.21 14.78 -2.95
C ALA A 255 -3.17 13.43 -3.71
N MET A 256 -2.72 13.42 -4.96
CA MET A 256 -2.49 12.20 -5.74
C MET A 256 -1.32 11.38 -5.19
N LYS A 257 -0.22 12.02 -4.77
CA LYS A 257 0.92 11.34 -4.15
C LYS A 257 0.49 10.64 -2.85
N ASP A 258 -0.18 11.37 -1.97
CA ASP A 258 -0.73 10.84 -0.71
C ASP A 258 -1.72 9.70 -0.94
N SER A 259 -2.64 9.88 -1.90
CA SER A 259 -3.65 8.87 -2.20
C SER A 259 -3.05 7.61 -2.81
N ARG A 260 -1.96 7.72 -3.58
CA ARG A 260 -1.22 6.54 -4.07
C ARG A 260 -0.58 5.76 -2.92
N ALA A 261 0.08 6.45 -1.99
CA ALA A 261 0.65 5.80 -0.82
C ALA A 261 -0.44 5.07 0.00
N ALA A 262 -1.58 5.73 0.22
CA ALA A 262 -2.73 5.12 0.90
C ALA A 262 -3.25 3.86 0.18
N LEU A 263 -3.40 3.91 -1.15
CA LEU A 263 -3.83 2.74 -1.95
C LEU A 263 -2.83 1.59 -1.86
N VAL A 264 -1.53 1.87 -1.92
CA VAL A 264 -0.48 0.85 -1.77
C VAL A 264 -0.58 0.19 -0.40
N SER A 265 -0.71 0.97 0.68
CA SER A 265 -0.88 0.42 2.04
C SER A 265 -2.16 -0.43 2.15
N MET A 266 -3.28 0.03 1.60
CA MET A 266 -4.52 -0.75 1.58
C MET A 266 -4.39 -2.05 0.76
N CYS A 267 -3.67 -2.03 -0.37
CA CYS A 267 -3.39 -3.26 -1.10
C CYS A 267 -2.64 -4.26 -0.22
N ASN A 268 -1.62 -3.83 0.51
CA ASN A 268 -0.86 -4.70 1.41
C ASN A 268 -1.72 -5.26 2.55
N ILE A 269 -2.57 -4.42 3.17
CA ILE A 269 -3.56 -4.83 4.18
C ILE A 269 -4.47 -5.93 3.61
N PHE A 270 -5.05 -5.73 2.43
CA PHE A 270 -5.92 -6.74 1.81
C PHE A 270 -5.17 -8.01 1.44
N MET A 271 -3.95 -7.91 0.90
CA MET A 271 -3.13 -9.09 0.59
C MET A 271 -2.85 -9.93 1.85
N ASN A 272 -2.51 -9.29 2.98
CA ASN A 272 -2.33 -9.97 4.25
C ASN A 272 -3.60 -10.72 4.68
N ILE A 273 -4.77 -10.07 4.61
CA ILE A 273 -6.04 -10.71 4.97
C ILE A 273 -6.36 -11.88 4.02
N ILE A 274 -6.12 -11.75 2.71
CA ILE A 274 -6.38 -12.83 1.75
C ILE A 274 -5.49 -14.05 2.02
N VAL A 275 -4.21 -13.82 2.34
CA VAL A 275 -3.26 -14.89 2.62
C VAL A 275 -3.58 -15.58 3.95
N LEU A 276 -3.95 -14.82 4.98
CA LEU A 276 -4.15 -15.33 6.34
C LEU A 276 -5.56 -15.84 6.61
N GLU A 277 -6.58 -15.31 5.92
CA GLU A 277 -8.00 -15.65 6.09
C GLU A 277 -8.67 -16.12 4.79
N PRO A 278 -8.10 -17.09 4.05
CA PRO A 278 -8.56 -17.45 2.71
C PRO A 278 -10.02 -17.94 2.68
N LYS A 279 -10.47 -18.64 3.72
CA LYS A 279 -11.85 -19.16 3.83
C LYS A 279 -12.89 -18.05 3.98
N LEU A 280 -12.54 -16.98 4.70
CA LEU A 280 -13.40 -15.80 4.85
C LEU A 280 -13.51 -15.10 3.51
N VAL A 281 -12.37 -14.89 2.84
CA VAL A 281 -12.33 -14.20 1.55
C VAL A 281 -13.16 -14.91 0.50
N GLU A 282 -13.08 -16.24 0.38
CA GLU A 282 -13.82 -17.03 -0.65
C GLU A 282 -15.31 -16.70 -0.74
N ASN A 283 -15.96 -16.39 0.39
CA ASN A 283 -17.41 -16.15 0.44
C ASN A 283 -17.77 -14.68 0.65
N SER A 284 -16.80 -13.81 0.91
CA SER A 284 -17.04 -12.42 1.29
C SER A 284 -17.41 -11.54 0.09
N ASP A 285 -18.45 -10.73 0.25
CA ASP A 285 -18.93 -9.78 -0.77
C ASP A 285 -18.06 -8.52 -0.90
N PRO A 286 -17.52 -7.93 0.19
CA PRO A 286 -16.54 -6.84 0.11
C PRO A 286 -15.33 -7.18 -0.75
N PHE A 287 -14.73 -8.36 -0.57
CA PHE A 287 -13.59 -8.80 -1.39
C PHE A 287 -13.98 -9.06 -2.85
N TYR A 288 -15.20 -9.53 -3.10
CA TYR A 288 -15.70 -9.66 -4.48
C TYR A 288 -15.98 -8.30 -5.13
N SER A 289 -16.46 -7.32 -4.37
CA SER A 289 -16.60 -5.93 -4.80
C SER A 289 -15.24 -5.32 -5.15
N LEU A 290 -14.24 -5.52 -4.28
CA LEU A 290 -12.85 -5.10 -4.51
C LEU A 290 -12.26 -5.77 -5.77
N LEU A 291 -12.52 -7.06 -5.99
CA LEU A 291 -12.11 -7.73 -7.22
C LEU A 291 -12.70 -7.03 -8.45
N LYS A 292 -14.02 -6.85 -8.49
CA LYS A 292 -14.68 -6.13 -9.60
C LYS A 292 -14.14 -4.73 -9.78
N PHE A 293 -13.84 -4.04 -8.69
CA PHE A 293 -13.23 -2.72 -8.74
C PHE A 293 -11.90 -2.78 -9.47
N ILE A 294 -10.99 -3.66 -9.05
CA ILE A 294 -9.65 -3.79 -9.65
C ILE A 294 -9.73 -4.19 -11.13
N LEU A 295 -10.56 -5.18 -11.46
CA LEU A 295 -10.73 -5.66 -12.84
C LEU A 295 -11.16 -4.54 -13.81
N ASN A 296 -11.99 -3.60 -13.33
CA ASN A 296 -12.50 -2.49 -14.14
C ASN A 296 -11.60 -1.25 -14.14
N ASN A 297 -10.86 -1.02 -13.06
CA ASN A 297 -10.15 0.24 -12.85
C ASN A 297 -8.65 0.17 -13.13
N LEU A 298 -7.98 -0.98 -12.92
CA LEU A 298 -6.53 -1.07 -13.14
C LEU A 298 -6.14 -0.67 -14.57
N THR A 299 -6.98 -1.02 -15.55
CA THR A 299 -6.75 -0.71 -16.97
C THR A 299 -6.84 0.78 -17.30
N ASP A 300 -7.46 1.58 -16.43
CA ASP A 300 -7.57 3.03 -16.57
C ASP A 300 -6.37 3.77 -15.96
N LEU A 301 -5.51 3.09 -15.19
CA LEU A 301 -4.35 3.71 -14.56
C LEU A 301 -3.32 4.11 -15.63
N LYS A 302 -2.93 5.40 -15.66
CA LYS A 302 -1.88 5.87 -16.56
C LYS A 302 -0.58 5.14 -16.22
N ARG A 303 -0.02 4.42 -17.20
CA ARG A 303 1.32 3.85 -17.07
C ARG A 303 2.34 4.98 -17.01
N SER A 304 2.94 5.13 -15.84
CA SER A 304 3.99 6.10 -15.54
C SER A 304 4.84 5.53 -14.42
N GLU A 305 6.11 5.92 -14.33
CA GLU A 305 7.04 5.48 -13.26
C GLU A 305 6.42 5.68 -11.87
N GLU A 306 5.71 6.79 -11.74
CA GLU A 306 5.01 7.26 -10.56
C GLU A 306 3.83 6.36 -10.11
N ASN A 307 3.29 5.54 -11.01
CA ASN A 307 2.21 4.60 -10.74
C ASN A 307 2.68 3.14 -10.69
N LEU A 308 3.95 2.85 -10.97
CA LEU A 308 4.44 1.49 -11.17
C LEU A 308 4.18 0.59 -9.95
N VAL A 309 4.50 1.08 -8.74
CA VAL A 309 4.27 0.37 -7.48
C VAL A 309 2.78 0.08 -7.29
N LEU A 310 1.91 1.08 -7.42
CA LEU A 310 0.46 0.89 -7.31
C LEU A 310 -0.08 -0.10 -8.36
N HIS A 311 0.46 -0.04 -9.59
CA HIS A 311 0.10 -0.96 -10.67
C HIS A 311 0.40 -2.41 -10.29
N ALA A 312 1.60 -2.65 -9.73
CA ALA A 312 2.03 -3.96 -9.24
C ALA A 312 1.16 -4.44 -8.08
N ASN A 313 0.94 -3.61 -7.07
CA ASN A 313 0.10 -3.93 -5.91
C ASN A 313 -1.32 -4.34 -6.33
N MET A 314 -1.96 -3.58 -7.23
CA MET A 314 -3.30 -3.89 -7.72
C MET A 314 -3.31 -5.13 -8.62
N ALA A 315 -2.28 -5.34 -9.45
CA ALA A 315 -2.14 -6.52 -10.30
C ALA A 315 -1.92 -7.81 -9.51
N VAL A 316 -1.26 -7.75 -8.35
CA VAL A 316 -1.08 -8.94 -7.50
C VAL A 316 -2.31 -9.17 -6.62
N LEU A 317 -2.86 -8.11 -6.03
CA LEU A 317 -4.09 -8.18 -5.25
C LEU A 317 -5.25 -8.76 -6.07
N GLY A 318 -5.43 -8.32 -7.32
CA GLY A 318 -6.47 -8.86 -8.19
C GLY A 318 -6.24 -10.33 -8.55
N LEU A 319 -5.00 -10.81 -8.68
CA LEU A 319 -4.70 -12.22 -8.93
C LEU A 319 -5.06 -13.09 -7.72
N LEU A 320 -4.69 -12.63 -6.51
CA LEU A 320 -5.04 -13.31 -5.26
C LEU A 320 -6.56 -13.38 -5.08
N LEU A 321 -7.26 -12.27 -5.37
CA LEU A 321 -8.72 -12.24 -5.34
C LEU A 321 -9.34 -13.16 -6.39
N LEU A 322 -8.84 -13.17 -7.63
CA LEU A 322 -9.30 -14.08 -8.68
C LEU A 322 -9.16 -15.54 -8.27
N LYS A 323 -8.03 -15.90 -7.64
CA LYS A 323 -7.80 -17.25 -7.11
C LYS A 323 -8.90 -17.67 -6.12
N HIS A 324 -9.21 -16.83 -5.13
CA HIS A 324 -10.20 -17.18 -4.10
C HIS A 324 -11.65 -16.99 -4.54
N GLN A 325 -11.93 -16.05 -5.46
CA GLN A 325 -13.27 -15.73 -5.95
C GLN A 325 -13.61 -16.42 -7.29
N ALA A 326 -12.79 -17.37 -7.76
CA ALA A 326 -12.93 -18.02 -9.06
C ALA A 326 -14.34 -18.58 -9.31
N LYS A 327 -15.01 -19.08 -8.26
CA LYS A 327 -16.39 -19.61 -8.33
C LYS A 327 -17.43 -18.56 -8.74
N LYS A 328 -17.18 -17.27 -8.46
CA LYS A 328 -18.06 -16.15 -8.81
C LYS A 328 -17.72 -15.51 -10.17
N VAL A 329 -16.69 -16.01 -10.86
CA VAL A 329 -16.23 -15.50 -12.17
C VAL A 329 -17.01 -16.16 -13.31
N LYS A 330 -17.43 -15.35 -14.30
CA LYS A 330 -18.10 -15.83 -15.51
C LYS A 330 -17.14 -15.76 -16.70
N LYS A 331 -17.21 -16.77 -17.60
CA LYS A 331 -16.37 -16.85 -18.81
C LYS A 331 -16.54 -15.66 -19.77
N ASN A 332 -17.67 -14.98 -19.73
CA ASN A 332 -17.98 -13.84 -20.60
C ASN A 332 -17.58 -12.49 -19.99
N ASP A 333 -16.85 -12.48 -18.87
CA ASP A 333 -16.40 -11.24 -18.25
C ASP A 333 -15.10 -10.74 -18.91
N PHE A 334 -15.27 -9.92 -19.95
CA PHE A 334 -14.15 -9.31 -20.68
C PHE A 334 -13.30 -8.35 -19.85
N SER A 335 -13.74 -7.92 -18.65
CA SER A 335 -12.90 -7.13 -17.74
C SER A 335 -11.67 -7.92 -17.30
N ILE A 336 -11.81 -9.25 -17.16
CA ILE A 336 -10.73 -10.14 -16.74
C ILE A 336 -9.63 -10.18 -17.79
N CYS A 337 -9.96 -10.27 -19.09
CA CYS A 337 -8.93 -10.28 -20.13
C CYS A 337 -8.11 -8.99 -20.13
N ARG A 338 -8.76 -7.82 -20.04
CA ARG A 338 -8.06 -6.53 -19.98
C ARG A 338 -7.19 -6.40 -18.74
N TYR A 339 -7.71 -6.85 -17.60
CA TYR A 339 -6.96 -6.91 -16.34
C TYR A 339 -5.73 -7.83 -16.46
N ILE A 340 -5.91 -9.06 -16.93
CA ILE A 340 -4.83 -10.04 -17.11
C ILE A 340 -3.76 -9.48 -18.06
N GLN A 341 -4.16 -8.76 -19.12
CA GLN A 341 -3.20 -8.09 -20.00
C GLN A 341 -2.34 -7.05 -19.26
N CYS A 342 -2.93 -6.28 -18.34
CA CYS A 342 -2.20 -5.33 -17.51
C CYS A 342 -1.25 -6.04 -16.55
N THR A 343 -1.69 -7.14 -15.94
CA THR A 343 -0.87 -7.98 -15.07
C THR A 343 0.29 -8.63 -15.83
N ILE A 344 0.05 -9.15 -17.04
CA ILE A 344 1.10 -9.71 -17.91
C ILE A 344 2.15 -8.65 -18.23
N ARG A 345 1.74 -7.43 -18.59
CA ARG A 345 2.71 -6.34 -18.84
C ARG A 345 3.57 -6.07 -17.62
N PHE A 346 2.96 -5.99 -16.42
CA PHE A 346 3.71 -5.83 -15.18
C PHE A 346 4.76 -6.94 -14.98
N LEU A 347 4.40 -8.20 -15.22
CA LEU A 347 5.28 -9.35 -15.01
C LEU A 347 6.33 -9.51 -16.13
N TRP A 348 5.96 -9.23 -17.38
CA TRP A 348 6.83 -9.35 -18.55
C TRP A 348 7.90 -8.26 -18.54
N ASP A 349 7.52 -6.99 -18.39
CA ASP A 349 8.43 -5.86 -18.59
C ASP A 349 9.49 -5.71 -17.48
N ALA A 350 9.40 -6.51 -16.40
CA ALA A 350 10.32 -6.46 -15.27
C ALA A 350 11.76 -6.89 -15.61
N PHE A 351 11.94 -7.77 -16.59
CA PHE A 351 13.25 -8.31 -16.96
C PHE A 351 13.55 -8.10 -18.44
N ASN A 352 14.79 -7.72 -18.74
CA ASN A 352 15.28 -7.50 -20.09
C ASN A 352 16.72 -7.98 -20.22
N VAL A 353 17.06 -8.62 -21.35
CA VAL A 353 18.44 -9.02 -21.67
C VAL A 353 19.18 -7.92 -22.42
N ASP A 354 18.46 -7.16 -23.25
CA ASP A 354 19.05 -6.16 -24.14
C ASP A 354 19.51 -4.90 -23.36
N GLU A 355 19.08 -4.73 -22.11
CA GLU A 355 19.50 -3.65 -21.19
C GLU A 355 20.73 -4.02 -20.34
N SER A 356 21.23 -5.25 -20.46
CA SER A 356 22.46 -5.68 -19.80
C SER A 356 23.69 -5.16 -20.54
N ASN A 357 24.76 -4.83 -19.78
CA ASN A 357 26.07 -4.55 -20.37
C ASN A 357 26.69 -5.80 -21.03
N ASP A 358 26.28 -7.00 -20.56
CA ASP A 358 26.60 -8.30 -21.15
C ASP A 358 25.30 -8.83 -21.77
N ALA A 359 25.17 -8.72 -23.10
CA ALA A 359 23.94 -8.95 -23.89
C ALA A 359 23.39 -10.41 -23.82
N GLU A 360 23.92 -11.23 -22.93
CA GLU A 360 23.48 -12.59 -22.62
C GLU A 360 23.06 -12.76 -21.14
N VAL A 361 22.93 -11.68 -20.37
CA VAL A 361 22.53 -11.72 -18.95
C VAL A 361 21.16 -11.07 -18.77
N LEU A 362 20.26 -11.79 -18.09
CA LEU A 362 18.95 -11.25 -17.74
C LEU A 362 19.10 -10.26 -16.59
N VAL A 363 18.70 -9.01 -16.80
CA VAL A 363 18.72 -7.96 -15.77
C VAL A 363 17.32 -7.38 -15.55
N VAL A 364 17.11 -6.77 -14.38
CA VAL A 364 15.90 -5.99 -14.12
C VAL A 364 15.91 -4.77 -15.03
N SER A 365 14.79 -4.50 -15.69
CA SER A 365 14.67 -3.37 -16.61
C SER A 365 14.83 -2.02 -15.89
N MET A 366 15.30 -1.00 -16.59
CA MET A 366 15.60 0.31 -16.03
C MET A 366 14.37 1.00 -15.42
N GLU A 367 13.18 0.83 -16.03
CA GLU A 367 11.90 1.33 -15.49
C GLU A 367 11.61 0.75 -14.09
N TYR A 368 11.97 -0.52 -13.86
CA TYR A 368 11.72 -1.24 -12.62
C TYR A 368 12.84 -1.07 -11.60
N LYS A 369 14.08 -0.87 -12.07
CA LYS A 369 15.29 -0.88 -11.24
C LYS A 369 15.23 0.09 -10.05
N LYS A 370 14.65 1.27 -10.26
CA LYS A 370 14.48 2.30 -9.21
C LYS A 370 13.57 1.84 -8.06
N TYR A 371 12.56 1.03 -8.36
CA TYR A 371 11.53 0.58 -7.43
C TYR A 371 11.62 -0.92 -7.12
N TRP A 372 12.69 -1.59 -7.54
CA TRP A 372 12.76 -3.05 -7.52
C TRP A 372 12.64 -3.63 -6.10
N MET A 373 13.13 -2.92 -5.08
CA MET A 373 12.98 -3.36 -3.69
C MET A 373 11.51 -3.44 -3.26
N ASP A 374 10.65 -2.56 -3.78
CA ASP A 374 9.21 -2.56 -3.51
C ASP A 374 8.46 -3.57 -4.41
N LEU A 375 9.02 -3.88 -5.57
CA LEU A 375 8.36 -4.68 -6.61
C LEU A 375 8.74 -6.16 -6.61
N MET A 376 9.93 -6.51 -6.11
CA MET A 376 10.51 -7.85 -6.26
C MET A 376 9.58 -8.93 -5.68
N GLU A 377 9.12 -8.75 -4.44
CA GLU A 377 8.23 -9.71 -3.78
C GLU A 377 6.87 -9.79 -4.49
N LEU A 378 6.33 -8.64 -4.94
CA LEU A 378 5.09 -8.59 -5.72
C LEU A 378 5.23 -9.32 -7.05
N TRP A 379 6.38 -9.20 -7.73
CA TRP A 379 6.64 -9.88 -8.98
C TRP A 379 6.63 -11.41 -8.78
N PHE A 380 7.34 -11.92 -7.77
CA PHE A 380 7.37 -13.35 -7.47
C PHE A 380 5.98 -13.87 -7.06
N LEU A 381 5.29 -13.15 -6.18
CA LEU A 381 3.93 -13.49 -5.77
C LEU A 381 2.96 -13.48 -6.96
N GLY A 382 3.11 -12.52 -7.88
CA GLY A 382 2.33 -12.43 -9.11
C GLY A 382 2.58 -13.62 -10.06
N MET A 383 3.84 -13.97 -10.31
CA MET A 383 4.23 -15.15 -11.11
C MET A 383 3.67 -16.45 -10.53
N GLN A 384 3.79 -16.65 -9.22
CA GLN A 384 3.23 -17.83 -8.57
C GLN A 384 1.69 -17.85 -8.63
N THR A 385 1.06 -16.71 -8.36
CA THR A 385 -0.40 -16.66 -8.26
C THR A 385 -1.07 -16.83 -9.62
N ILE A 386 -0.48 -16.30 -10.71
CA ILE A 386 -1.05 -16.51 -12.06
C ILE A 386 -0.99 -17.98 -12.49
N SER A 387 0.08 -18.72 -12.15
CA SER A 387 0.15 -20.17 -12.35
C SER A 387 -1.00 -20.89 -11.65
N VAL A 388 -1.32 -20.50 -10.41
CA VAL A 388 -2.43 -21.08 -9.65
C VAL A 388 -3.79 -20.67 -10.24
N VAL A 389 -3.95 -19.41 -10.66
CA VAL A 389 -5.18 -18.92 -11.32
C VAL A 389 -5.49 -19.71 -12.58
N LEU A 390 -4.49 -20.12 -13.37
CA LEU A 390 -4.70 -20.98 -14.56
C LEU A 390 -5.40 -22.30 -14.21
N THR A 391 -5.12 -22.88 -13.05
CA THR A 391 -5.78 -24.13 -12.62
C THR A 391 -7.25 -23.93 -12.24
N HIS A 392 -7.61 -22.75 -11.75
CA HIS A 392 -8.98 -22.40 -11.35
C HIS A 392 -9.81 -21.80 -12.50
N ILE A 393 -9.15 -21.13 -13.45
CA ILE A 393 -9.78 -20.43 -14.57
C ILE A 393 -9.06 -20.79 -15.88
N PRO A 394 -9.20 -22.05 -16.38
CA PRO A 394 -8.38 -22.57 -17.48
C PRO A 394 -8.47 -21.80 -18.79
N TRP A 395 -9.62 -21.18 -19.08
CA TRP A 395 -9.84 -20.45 -20.33
C TRP A 395 -8.96 -19.19 -20.46
N ILE A 396 -8.38 -18.68 -19.35
CA ILE A 396 -7.41 -17.58 -19.42
C ILE A 396 -6.14 -18.00 -20.17
N SER A 397 -5.80 -19.30 -20.22
CA SER A 397 -4.63 -19.79 -20.93
C SER A 397 -4.63 -19.43 -22.42
N GLU A 398 -5.79 -19.48 -23.08
CA GLU A 398 -5.95 -19.09 -24.50
C GLU A 398 -5.56 -17.62 -24.67
N PHE A 399 -6.08 -16.75 -23.80
CA PHE A 399 -5.77 -15.32 -23.83
C PHE A 399 -4.28 -15.04 -23.54
N ILE A 400 -3.68 -15.72 -22.56
CA ILE A 400 -2.24 -15.59 -22.28
C ILE A 400 -1.42 -15.94 -23.52
N MET A 401 -1.78 -17.00 -24.24
CA MET A 401 -1.08 -17.41 -25.46
C MET A 401 -1.21 -16.38 -26.59
N GLU A 402 -2.37 -15.75 -26.73
CA GLU A 402 -2.61 -14.68 -27.71
C GLU A 402 -1.75 -13.43 -27.44
N THR A 403 -1.40 -13.16 -26.18
CA THR A 403 -0.54 -12.00 -25.85
C THR A 403 0.90 -12.13 -26.35
N GLY A 404 1.35 -13.35 -26.68
CA GLY A 404 2.74 -13.62 -27.05
C GLY A 404 3.70 -13.74 -25.86
N TRP A 405 3.21 -13.65 -24.62
CA TRP A 405 4.08 -13.60 -23.44
C TRP A 405 4.91 -14.87 -23.24
N ALA A 406 4.30 -16.05 -23.36
CA ALA A 406 5.03 -17.32 -23.22
C ALA A 406 6.11 -17.46 -24.31
N GLN A 407 5.78 -17.03 -25.53
CA GLN A 407 6.69 -17.05 -26.68
C GLN A 407 7.88 -16.12 -26.44
N GLY A 408 7.62 -14.87 -26.06
CA GLY A 408 8.65 -13.89 -25.72
C GLY A 408 9.53 -14.32 -24.55
N MET A 409 8.97 -15.01 -23.56
CA MET A 409 9.72 -15.59 -22.44
C MET A 409 10.73 -16.64 -22.92
N VAL A 410 10.31 -17.58 -23.78
CA VAL A 410 11.21 -18.59 -24.36
C VAL A 410 12.30 -17.94 -25.20
N GLU A 411 11.94 -16.99 -26.06
CA GLU A 411 12.91 -16.26 -26.89
C GLU A 411 13.95 -15.51 -26.06
N THR A 412 13.50 -14.85 -24.98
CA THR A 412 14.39 -14.16 -24.03
C THR A 412 15.32 -15.15 -23.36
N LEU A 413 14.79 -16.26 -22.82
CA LEU A 413 15.59 -17.27 -22.13
C LEU A 413 16.60 -17.97 -23.04
N ARG A 414 16.34 -18.07 -24.35
CA ARG A 414 17.32 -18.60 -25.32
C ARG A 414 18.54 -17.70 -25.49
N LYS A 415 18.40 -16.39 -25.30
CA LYS A 415 19.52 -15.44 -25.33
C LYS A 415 20.35 -15.48 -24.03
N VAL A 416 19.76 -15.92 -22.92
CA VAL A 416 20.42 -15.91 -21.61
C VAL A 416 21.47 -17.01 -21.53
N ARG A 417 22.70 -16.63 -21.17
CA ARG A 417 23.83 -17.54 -20.97
C ARG A 417 23.55 -18.53 -19.85
N VAL A 418 23.94 -19.78 -20.08
CA VAL A 418 23.87 -20.89 -19.11
C VAL A 418 24.49 -20.47 -17.77
N GLY A 419 23.77 -20.74 -16.67
CA GLY A 419 24.24 -20.48 -15.31
C GLY A 419 24.12 -19.03 -14.82
N THR A 420 23.65 -18.09 -15.65
CA THR A 420 23.49 -16.68 -15.24
C THR A 420 22.07 -16.33 -14.77
N LEU A 421 21.08 -17.17 -15.06
CA LEU A 421 19.70 -16.96 -14.65
C LEU A 421 19.55 -17.12 -13.12
N PRO A 422 19.06 -16.10 -12.38
CA PRO A 422 18.89 -16.20 -10.94
C PRO A 422 17.96 -17.36 -10.55
N PRO A 423 18.27 -18.13 -9.48
CA PRO A 423 17.49 -19.31 -9.11
C PRO A 423 15.99 -19.04 -8.92
N ASN A 424 15.61 -17.97 -8.23
CA ASN A 424 14.19 -17.68 -7.98
C ASN A 424 13.46 -17.34 -9.29
N THR A 425 14.07 -16.54 -10.16
CA THR A 425 13.52 -16.19 -11.47
C THR A 425 13.37 -17.42 -12.36
N ARG A 426 14.36 -18.31 -12.34
CA ARG A 426 14.30 -19.61 -13.01
C ARG A 426 13.07 -20.41 -12.58
N HIS A 427 12.88 -20.63 -11.28
CA HIS A 427 11.75 -21.43 -10.80
C HIS A 427 10.42 -20.78 -11.16
N ALA A 428 10.31 -19.45 -11.08
CA ALA A 428 9.10 -18.73 -11.45
C ALA A 428 8.73 -18.90 -12.93
N TYR A 429 9.71 -18.84 -13.84
CA TYR A 429 9.47 -19.06 -15.27
C TYR A 429 9.16 -20.51 -15.61
N GLU A 430 9.90 -21.47 -15.02
CA GLU A 430 9.61 -22.89 -15.21
C GLU A 430 8.20 -23.24 -14.75
N ASP A 431 7.83 -22.82 -13.54
CA ASP A 431 6.53 -23.11 -12.93
C ASP A 431 5.38 -22.55 -13.77
N PHE A 432 5.51 -21.31 -14.25
CA PHE A 432 4.52 -20.69 -15.12
C PHE A 432 4.34 -21.44 -16.45
N LEU A 433 5.45 -21.72 -17.16
CA LEU A 433 5.38 -22.42 -18.45
C LEU A 433 4.83 -23.84 -18.30
N LEU A 434 5.17 -24.51 -17.19
CA LEU A 434 4.65 -25.84 -16.86
C LEU A 434 3.15 -25.81 -16.61
N HIS A 435 2.66 -24.89 -15.78
CA HIS A 435 1.23 -24.74 -15.51
C HIS A 435 0.44 -24.33 -16.76
N LEU A 436 1.01 -23.47 -17.60
CA LEU A 436 0.39 -23.08 -18.86
C LEU A 436 0.24 -24.29 -19.80
N ALA A 437 1.31 -25.08 -19.97
CA ALA A 437 1.30 -26.27 -20.82
C ALA A 437 0.41 -27.41 -20.28
N LYS A 438 0.31 -27.57 -18.95
CA LYS A 438 -0.63 -28.51 -18.32
C LYS A 438 -2.08 -28.10 -18.50
N THR A 439 -2.36 -26.79 -18.50
CA THR A 439 -3.72 -26.24 -18.57
C THR A 439 -4.26 -26.25 -20.00
N ASN A 440 -3.39 -26.02 -20.99
CA ASN A 440 -3.77 -25.93 -22.40
C ASN A 440 -2.81 -26.73 -23.28
N SER A 441 -3.32 -27.81 -23.87
CA SER A 441 -2.55 -28.71 -24.74
C SER A 441 -2.00 -28.05 -26.00
N ASP A 442 -2.64 -26.98 -26.48
CA ASP A 442 -2.23 -26.26 -27.69
C ASP A 442 -0.96 -25.43 -27.48
N VAL A 443 -0.57 -25.21 -26.22
CA VAL A 443 0.69 -24.54 -25.84
C VAL A 443 1.89 -25.40 -26.20
N VAL A 444 1.81 -26.72 -25.99
CA VAL A 444 2.92 -27.67 -26.20
C VAL A 444 3.53 -27.58 -27.60
N PRO A 445 2.77 -27.66 -28.71
CA PRO A 445 3.34 -27.53 -30.05
C PRO A 445 3.96 -26.15 -30.31
N VAL A 446 3.40 -25.09 -29.73
CA VAL A 446 3.95 -23.72 -29.87
C VAL A 446 5.32 -23.61 -29.18
N LEU A 447 5.44 -24.10 -27.94
CA LEU A 447 6.71 -24.10 -27.21
C LEU A 447 7.77 -24.97 -27.91
N LYS A 448 7.37 -26.14 -28.43
CA LYS A 448 8.28 -27.01 -29.21
C LYS A 448 8.80 -26.31 -30.47
N LYS A 449 7.95 -25.56 -31.18
CA LYS A 449 8.35 -24.79 -32.37
C LYS A 449 9.37 -23.68 -32.04
N LEU A 450 9.34 -23.16 -30.80
CA LEU A 450 10.27 -22.13 -30.32
C LEU A 450 11.55 -22.70 -29.69
N ASP A 451 11.81 -24.00 -29.86
CA ASP A 451 13.01 -24.67 -29.33
C ASP A 451 13.14 -24.56 -27.80
N ILE A 452 12.01 -24.74 -27.09
CA ILE A 452 11.98 -24.80 -25.62
C ILE A 452 12.93 -25.86 -25.04
N LEU A 453 13.27 -26.91 -25.80
CA LEU A 453 14.21 -27.95 -25.35
C LEU A 453 15.59 -27.36 -25.00
N THR A 454 16.07 -26.40 -25.80
CA THR A 454 17.33 -25.69 -25.52
C THR A 454 17.24 -24.90 -24.23
N VAL A 455 16.11 -24.22 -23.98
CA VAL A 455 15.86 -23.50 -22.71
C VAL A 455 15.88 -24.47 -21.52
N CYS A 456 15.17 -25.60 -21.63
CA CYS A 456 15.12 -26.60 -20.56
C CYS A 456 16.50 -27.14 -20.21
N ARG A 457 17.36 -27.40 -21.21
CA ARG A 457 18.72 -27.88 -21.00
C ARG A 457 19.65 -26.81 -20.42
N ASN A 458 19.60 -25.61 -21.01
CA ASN A 458 20.50 -24.51 -20.63
C ASN A 458 20.24 -24.01 -19.21
N HIS A 459 18.97 -23.98 -18.80
CA HIS A 459 18.58 -23.42 -17.50
C HIS A 459 18.12 -24.48 -16.49
N LEU A 460 18.15 -25.77 -16.85
CA LEU A 460 17.74 -26.91 -16.02
C LEU A 460 16.27 -26.84 -15.62
N PHE A 461 15.37 -26.58 -16.58
CA PHE A 461 13.92 -26.66 -16.34
C PHE A 461 13.49 -28.13 -16.40
N MET A 462 13.75 -28.86 -15.32
CA MET A 462 13.60 -30.31 -15.24
C MET A 462 12.13 -30.76 -15.31
N GLU A 463 11.23 -30.09 -14.60
CA GLU A 463 9.82 -30.47 -14.55
C GLU A 463 9.12 -30.16 -15.87
N LEU A 464 9.41 -29.00 -16.46
CA LEU A 464 8.91 -28.64 -17.78
C LEU A 464 9.46 -29.58 -18.86
N GLY A 465 10.76 -29.85 -18.83
CA GLY A 465 11.41 -30.76 -19.77
C GLY A 465 10.78 -32.16 -19.75
N LYS A 466 10.63 -32.73 -18.54
CA LYS A 466 9.99 -34.02 -18.33
C LYS A 466 8.55 -34.06 -18.84
N PHE A 467 7.77 -33.01 -18.58
CA PHE A 467 6.38 -32.93 -19.03
C PHE A 467 6.26 -32.86 -20.57
N LEU A 468 7.12 -32.09 -21.23
CA LEU A 468 7.02 -31.85 -22.68
C LEU A 468 7.62 -32.97 -23.54
N PHE A 469 8.64 -33.67 -23.05
CA PHE A 469 9.47 -34.59 -23.84
C PHE A 469 9.55 -36.02 -23.27
N GLY A 470 9.06 -36.27 -22.05
CA GLY A 470 9.26 -37.54 -21.35
C GLY A 470 10.58 -37.57 -20.56
N ASP A 471 10.87 -38.71 -19.93
CA ASP A 471 12.12 -38.96 -19.21
C ASP A 471 13.34 -39.05 -20.14
#